data_AF-A0A522F7H0-F1
#
_entry.id   AF-A0A522F7H0-F1
#
_cell.length_a   1.000
_cell.length_b   1.000
_cell.length_c   1.000
_cell.angle_alpha   90.00
_cell.angle_beta   90.00
_cell.angle_gamma   90.00
#
_symmetry.space_group_name_H-M   'P 1'
#
loop_
_entity.id
_entity.type
_entity.pdbx_description
1 polymer ?
#
loop_
_entity_poly.entity_id
_entity_poly.type
_entity_poly.pdbx_seq_one_letter_code
_entity_poly.pdbx_strand_id
1 'polypeptide(L)'
;MKRQFLFANIEIFAKTGLISGLLLYSVFSQAQLTYTQITGGLNAVSFESGYTELEVGDVDGDGDLDIVSIGDHGSPNINATEGGIMVWKNNGSGTSWSLAKTGNFGYGGVALGDVNNDGKMDIGYGMHHEYSSTDFGDQLLEVALGDGTGSNWTPYDDSLAGVAEGQSWGMFGIDFGDVNNDGLLDLASNSFGCCDGIWVYKNNGDGSWTMTDGNLGGNSEKWCQMGDFNNDGNIDIAASSQNGNVFKNDGLGNFSSMQTGLPSDWKMKFDIADVNNDGGKDIAVISSVSTSIIIYTYNKTLNTWQNISTGLPTSGILGVALDDMDMDGNCDLLAWTTTGITIYKGDGTGINWTANGTIPVATASNAGFRYAATGDFDHDGYTDIAYFGNTGGNNSLKVFLHTVSNPALNIIPEFPKGYECFAQGSVQFVKWLSSVPSGPNATVSIDFSSTGAGGPWINVAINAPNNGTYQWIVPNVNSSNCFLKFTLIQSANSQSVILSNPFGIGTCITPPTAATRPDVSNLMLDIYPNPFRESTTLAVQGWNIKVQDWQLQVFDVMGRTVHQQTLNSQVSDISPNLPAGIYFVEIRGGNNILNEKIVIIK
;
A
#
# COMPACT_ATOMS: atom_id res chain seq x y z
N MET A 1 -8.00 -23.32 -46.55
CA MET A 1 -6.53 -23.37 -46.57
C MET A 1 -6.04 -22.76 -45.24
N LYS A 2 -5.33 -23.56 -44.43
CA LYS A 2 -4.72 -23.28 -43.11
C LYS A 2 -5.63 -23.02 -41.88
N ARG A 3 -6.21 -24.10 -41.34
CA ARG A 3 -6.34 -24.39 -39.89
C ARG A 3 -6.41 -25.91 -39.71
N GLN A 4 -5.25 -26.53 -39.65
CA GLN A 4 -5.04 -27.93 -39.25
C GLN A 4 -3.54 -28.01 -38.96
N PHE A 5 -3.15 -28.12 -37.69
CA PHE A 5 -1.91 -28.70 -37.18
C PHE A 5 -1.86 -28.39 -35.68
N LEU A 6 -2.46 -29.25 -34.85
CA LEU A 6 -1.94 -29.65 -33.53
C LEU A 6 -2.81 -30.76 -32.91
N PHE A 7 -3.08 -31.85 -33.65
CA PHE A 7 -3.59 -33.10 -33.06
C PHE A 7 -2.97 -34.27 -33.81
N ALA A 8 -1.70 -34.52 -33.54
CA ALA A 8 -1.01 -35.76 -33.86
C ALA A 8 0.30 -35.77 -33.07
N ASN A 9 0.30 -36.46 -31.94
CA ASN A 9 1.44 -37.16 -31.31
C ASN A 9 1.12 -37.47 -29.84
N ILE A 10 0.08 -38.26 -29.56
CA ILE A 10 0.00 -39.08 -28.33
C ILE A 10 -0.60 -40.43 -28.73
N GLU A 11 0.13 -41.18 -29.53
CA GLU A 11 0.14 -42.64 -29.47
C GLU A 11 1.58 -43.07 -29.75
N ILE A 12 2.03 -44.15 -29.10
CA ILE A 12 3.40 -44.67 -29.04
C ILE A 12 4.23 -44.06 -27.89
N PHE A 13 3.97 -44.48 -26.65
CA PHE A 13 5.01 -44.83 -25.66
C PHE A 13 4.39 -45.73 -24.57
N ALA A 14 4.02 -46.95 -24.96
CA ALA A 14 3.70 -48.01 -24.02
C ALA A 14 4.42 -49.28 -24.47
N LYS A 15 5.74 -49.35 -24.24
CA LYS A 15 6.57 -50.57 -24.14
C LYS A 15 8.06 -50.21 -24.06
N THR A 16 8.49 -49.71 -22.92
CA THR A 16 9.82 -49.94 -22.32
C THR A 16 9.80 -49.19 -21.00
N GLY A 17 9.79 -49.93 -19.88
CA GLY A 17 9.79 -49.35 -18.55
C GLY A 17 11.07 -48.56 -18.32
N LEU A 18 10.92 -47.23 -18.29
CA LEU A 18 11.82 -46.22 -17.72
C LEU A 18 11.15 -44.87 -18.01
N ILE A 19 10.44 -44.30 -17.03
CA ILE A 19 9.95 -42.92 -17.10
C ILE A 19 10.52 -42.18 -15.89
N SER A 20 11.59 -41.42 -16.14
CA SER A 20 11.93 -40.24 -15.36
C SER A 20 10.79 -39.22 -15.51
N GLY A 21 10.21 -38.80 -14.40
CA GLY A 21 9.10 -37.85 -14.38
C GLY A 21 9.48 -36.52 -15.02
N LEU A 22 8.88 -36.23 -16.17
CA LEU A 22 8.68 -34.87 -16.65
C LEU A 22 7.24 -34.50 -16.27
N LEU A 23 7.07 -33.79 -15.16
CA LEU A 23 5.83 -33.07 -14.86
C LEU A 23 5.74 -31.91 -15.85
N LEU A 24 4.78 -31.99 -16.77
CA LEU A 24 4.33 -30.85 -17.55
C LEU A 24 3.49 -29.96 -16.62
N TYR A 25 4.09 -28.90 -16.10
CA TYR A 25 3.34 -27.81 -15.47
C TYR A 25 2.56 -27.08 -16.57
N SER A 26 1.24 -27.21 -16.56
CA SER A 26 0.38 -26.25 -17.24
C SER A 26 0.37 -24.98 -16.41
N VAL A 27 1.16 -23.99 -16.82
CA VAL A 27 1.13 -22.64 -16.25
C VAL A 27 -0.21 -22.03 -16.66
N PHE A 28 -1.19 -22.01 -15.76
CA PHE A 28 -2.31 -21.09 -15.91
C PHE A 28 -1.74 -19.69 -15.71
N SER A 29 -1.76 -18.87 -16.76
CA SER A 29 -1.40 -17.47 -16.64
C SER A 29 -2.36 -16.81 -15.66
N GLN A 30 -1.83 -16.25 -14.57
CA GLN A 30 -2.60 -15.40 -13.69
C GLN A 30 -3.20 -14.25 -14.51
N ALA A 31 -4.45 -13.88 -14.24
CA ALA A 31 -5.13 -12.84 -15.01
C ALA A 31 -4.30 -11.54 -14.97
N GLN A 32 -4.12 -10.93 -16.13
CA GLN A 32 -3.45 -9.64 -16.25
C GLN A 32 -4.38 -8.57 -15.68
N LEU A 33 -3.87 -7.78 -14.73
CA LEU A 33 -4.51 -6.57 -14.22
C LEU A 33 -4.69 -5.59 -15.39
N THR A 34 -5.89 -5.08 -15.53
CA THR A 34 -6.26 -4.14 -16.58
C THR A 34 -6.66 -2.81 -15.97
N TYR A 35 -6.11 -1.74 -16.53
CA TYR A 35 -6.37 -0.39 -16.07
C TYR A 35 -6.92 0.47 -17.20
N THR A 36 -7.88 1.32 -16.86
CA THR A 36 -8.47 2.29 -17.79
C THR A 36 -8.03 3.69 -17.38
N GLN A 37 -7.31 4.38 -18.26
CA GLN A 37 -6.96 5.78 -18.04
C GLN A 37 -8.22 6.64 -18.13
N ILE A 38 -8.44 7.47 -17.11
CA ILE A 38 -9.52 8.45 -17.13
C ILE A 38 -9.01 9.76 -17.75
N THR A 39 -9.90 10.44 -18.48
CA THR A 39 -9.56 11.65 -19.26
C THR A 39 -10.42 12.86 -18.93
N GLY A 40 -11.36 12.73 -17.98
CA GLY A 40 -12.26 13.81 -17.55
C GLY A 40 -12.07 14.17 -16.07
N GLY A 41 -12.50 15.37 -15.68
CA GLY A 41 -12.60 15.78 -14.26
C GLY A 41 -11.32 16.35 -13.64
N LEU A 42 -10.14 15.83 -13.96
CA LEU A 42 -8.86 16.25 -13.33
C LEU A 42 -8.47 17.72 -13.60
N ASN A 43 -9.23 18.41 -14.45
CA ASN A 43 -8.98 19.75 -15.00
C ASN A 43 -7.61 19.84 -15.70
N ALA A 44 -7.50 20.67 -16.74
CA ALA A 44 -6.24 20.83 -17.48
C ALA A 44 -5.25 21.66 -16.67
N VAL A 45 -4.80 21.14 -15.53
CA VAL A 45 -3.65 21.70 -14.80
C VAL A 45 -2.39 21.40 -15.59
N SER A 46 -1.61 22.44 -15.84
CA SER A 46 -0.48 22.39 -16.77
C SER A 46 0.77 22.87 -16.05
N PHE A 47 1.30 22.01 -15.18
CA PHE A 47 2.50 22.30 -14.41
C PHE A 47 3.70 22.45 -15.35
N GLU A 48 4.31 23.63 -15.36
CA GLU A 48 5.42 23.93 -16.26
C GLU A 48 6.65 23.09 -15.91
N SER A 49 6.92 22.92 -14.60
CA SER A 49 7.96 22.00 -14.12
C SER A 49 7.70 21.62 -12.66
N GLY A 50 8.72 21.61 -11.80
CA GLY A 50 8.54 21.32 -10.37
C GLY A 50 8.57 19.84 -9.98
N TYR A 51 8.99 19.64 -8.74
CA TYR A 51 8.99 18.39 -7.99
C TYR A 51 7.86 18.46 -6.97
N THR A 52 6.66 18.05 -7.35
CA THR A 52 5.49 18.14 -6.47
C THR A 52 4.99 16.76 -6.09
N GLU A 53 4.87 16.49 -4.81
CA GLU A 53 4.31 15.22 -4.31
C GLU A 53 2.79 15.19 -4.46
N LEU A 54 2.25 13.97 -4.52
CA LEU A 54 0.82 13.74 -4.41
C LEU A 54 0.58 13.00 -3.12
N GLU A 55 -0.45 13.37 -2.39
CA GLU A 55 -0.99 12.56 -1.31
C GLU A 55 -2.44 12.20 -1.60
N VAL A 56 -2.87 11.06 -1.07
CA VAL A 56 -4.23 10.54 -1.25
C VAL A 56 -4.89 10.37 0.10
N GLY A 57 -6.10 10.92 0.24
CA GLY A 57 -6.88 10.83 1.47
C GLY A 57 -8.24 11.47 1.30
N ASP A 58 -9.21 11.04 2.10
CA ASP A 58 -10.53 11.68 2.19
C ASP A 58 -10.40 12.98 2.99
N VAL A 59 -10.23 14.12 2.30
CA VAL A 59 -9.94 15.40 2.98
C VAL A 59 -11.19 16.22 3.32
N ASP A 60 -12.34 15.84 2.78
CA ASP A 60 -13.63 16.48 3.09
C ASP A 60 -14.65 15.58 3.81
N GLY A 61 -14.23 14.35 4.17
CA GLY A 61 -14.98 13.43 5.01
C GLY A 61 -16.23 12.87 4.32
N ASP A 62 -16.30 12.93 2.98
CA ASP A 62 -17.42 12.41 2.22
C ASP A 62 -17.28 10.90 1.92
N GLY A 63 -16.11 10.34 2.22
CA GLY A 63 -15.76 8.96 2.07
C GLY A 63 -15.18 8.59 0.73
N ASP A 64 -14.87 9.56 -0.12
CA ASP A 64 -14.20 9.35 -1.38
C ASP A 64 -12.74 9.82 -1.26
N LEU A 65 -11.79 8.99 -1.71
CA LEU A 65 -10.39 9.38 -1.68
C LEU A 65 -10.12 10.54 -2.66
N ASP A 66 -9.54 11.62 -2.13
CA ASP A 66 -9.11 12.80 -2.88
C ASP A 66 -7.62 12.76 -3.18
N ILE A 67 -7.18 13.60 -4.12
CA ILE A 67 -5.75 13.79 -4.41
C ILE A 67 -5.36 15.20 -3.98
N VAL A 68 -4.25 15.32 -3.24
CA VAL A 68 -3.72 16.58 -2.73
C VAL A 68 -2.30 16.82 -3.27
N SER A 69 -2.00 18.07 -3.57
CA SER A 69 -0.70 18.52 -4.03
C SER A 69 -0.49 20.00 -3.71
N ILE A 70 0.71 20.55 -3.93
CA ILE A 70 0.99 21.99 -3.81
C ILE A 70 1.54 22.59 -5.11
N GLY A 71 1.68 23.91 -5.17
CA GLY A 71 1.85 24.70 -6.39
C GLY A 71 2.93 24.27 -7.40
N ASP A 72 3.02 24.97 -8.52
CA ASP A 72 4.06 24.75 -9.54
C ASP A 72 5.35 25.52 -9.23
N HIS A 73 6.48 25.11 -9.82
CA HIS A 73 7.75 25.84 -9.80
C HIS A 73 7.63 27.29 -10.30
N GLY A 74 6.69 27.56 -11.21
CA GLY A 74 6.43 28.89 -11.72
C GLY A 74 5.68 29.81 -10.75
N SER A 75 5.03 29.30 -9.71
CA SER A 75 4.20 30.13 -8.82
C SER A 75 5.02 30.82 -7.72
N PRO A 76 4.76 32.11 -7.43
CA PRO A 76 3.79 33.01 -8.08
C PRO A 76 4.35 33.82 -9.27
N ASN A 77 5.63 33.67 -9.60
CA ASN A 77 6.40 34.67 -10.39
C ASN A 77 6.38 34.48 -11.93
N ILE A 78 5.93 33.34 -12.45
CA ILE A 78 6.01 32.97 -13.88
C ILE A 78 4.62 32.83 -14.55
N ASN A 79 3.56 33.39 -13.95
CA ASN A 79 2.17 33.23 -14.43
C ASN A 79 1.66 31.77 -14.44
N ALA A 80 2.24 30.89 -13.63
CA ALA A 80 1.64 29.58 -13.38
C ALA A 80 0.27 29.78 -12.70
N THR A 81 -0.73 29.03 -13.14
CA THR A 81 -2.10 29.11 -12.59
C THR A 81 -2.33 28.12 -11.43
N GLU A 82 -1.33 27.27 -11.21
CA GLU A 82 -1.21 26.21 -10.23
C GLU A 82 -0.34 26.74 -9.08
N GLY A 83 -0.98 27.14 -7.99
CA GLY A 83 -0.33 27.73 -6.83
C GLY A 83 -1.10 27.42 -5.57
N GLY A 84 -0.38 27.35 -4.46
CA GLY A 84 -0.93 27.03 -3.16
C GLY A 84 -1.29 25.55 -3.00
N ILE A 85 -2.12 25.26 -2.00
CA ILE A 85 -2.71 23.95 -1.74
C ILE A 85 -3.71 23.64 -2.85
N MET A 86 -3.59 22.48 -3.47
CA MET A 86 -4.47 22.00 -4.53
C MET A 86 -5.09 20.67 -4.14
N VAL A 87 -6.42 20.61 -4.14
CA VAL A 87 -7.19 19.40 -3.81
C VAL A 87 -8.08 19.05 -5.00
N TRP A 88 -7.83 17.90 -5.62
CA TRP A 88 -8.74 17.28 -6.58
C TRP A 88 -9.69 16.39 -5.81
N LYS A 89 -10.91 16.89 -5.61
CA LYS A 89 -11.95 16.19 -4.88
C LYS A 89 -12.70 15.22 -5.78
N ASN A 90 -12.72 13.96 -5.39
CA ASN A 90 -13.43 12.89 -6.07
C ASN A 90 -14.93 12.98 -5.77
N ASN A 91 -15.73 12.17 -6.46
CA ASN A 91 -17.15 12.02 -6.17
C ASN A 91 -17.55 10.54 -6.01
N GLY A 92 -16.55 9.71 -5.71
CA GLY A 92 -16.70 8.28 -5.43
C GLY A 92 -16.80 7.40 -6.66
N SER A 93 -16.60 7.96 -7.86
CA SER A 93 -16.58 7.18 -9.10
C SER A 93 -15.19 7.03 -9.70
N GLY A 94 -14.18 7.73 -9.16
CA GLY A 94 -12.86 7.88 -9.76
C GLY A 94 -12.84 8.62 -11.11
N THR A 95 -14.01 9.00 -11.64
CA THR A 95 -14.14 9.56 -13.00
C THR A 95 -14.53 11.02 -13.08
N SER A 96 -14.93 11.63 -11.97
CA SER A 96 -15.29 13.05 -11.90
C SER A 96 -14.57 13.69 -10.73
N TRP A 97 -13.90 14.80 -11.01
CA TRP A 97 -13.08 15.49 -10.03
C TRP A 97 -13.36 16.99 -10.06
N SER A 98 -13.25 17.65 -8.91
CA SER A 98 -13.32 19.11 -8.80
C SER A 98 -12.06 19.65 -8.13
N LEU A 99 -11.53 20.79 -8.58
CA LEU A 99 -10.28 21.34 -8.05
C LEU A 99 -10.56 22.52 -7.11
N ALA A 100 -10.18 22.39 -5.85
CA ALA A 100 -10.09 23.48 -4.89
C ALA A 100 -8.65 23.99 -4.76
N LYS A 101 -8.47 25.31 -4.59
CA LYS A 101 -7.15 25.96 -4.48
C LYS A 101 -7.13 27.01 -3.38
N THR A 102 -6.11 26.99 -2.53
CA THR A 102 -5.93 27.94 -1.43
C THR A 102 -4.48 28.41 -1.33
N GLY A 103 -4.28 29.72 -1.17
CA GLY A 103 -2.95 30.33 -1.17
C GLY A 103 -2.40 30.59 -2.57
N ASN A 104 -1.15 31.07 -2.63
CA ASN A 104 -0.45 31.36 -3.89
C ASN A 104 1.07 31.19 -3.74
N PHE A 105 1.49 29.95 -3.54
CA PHE A 105 2.89 29.56 -3.38
C PHE A 105 3.27 28.40 -4.30
N GLY A 106 4.56 28.09 -4.36
CA GLY A 106 5.12 27.15 -5.32
C GLY A 106 5.11 25.69 -4.87
N TYR A 107 5.92 24.90 -5.57
CA TYR A 107 6.07 23.45 -5.42
C TYR A 107 6.89 22.97 -4.23
N GLY A 108 6.65 21.71 -3.87
CA GLY A 108 7.41 20.93 -2.90
C GLY A 108 6.65 19.67 -2.46
N GLY A 109 6.77 19.28 -1.19
CA GLY A 109 6.11 18.09 -0.64
C GLY A 109 4.83 18.43 0.12
N VAL A 110 4.00 17.41 0.34
CA VAL A 110 2.75 17.52 1.09
C VAL A 110 2.55 16.25 1.92
N ALA A 111 1.97 16.39 3.10
CA ALA A 111 1.56 15.31 4.00
C ALA A 111 0.15 15.58 4.53
N LEU A 112 -0.59 14.51 4.83
CA LEU A 112 -1.96 14.56 5.34
C LEU A 112 -2.05 13.86 6.69
N GLY A 113 -2.79 14.44 7.63
CA GLY A 113 -3.06 13.86 8.95
C GLY A 113 -3.85 14.82 9.82
N ASP A 114 -4.49 14.32 10.88
CA ASP A 114 -5.20 15.14 11.88
C ASP A 114 -4.19 15.58 12.96
N VAL A 115 -3.62 16.78 12.81
CA VAL A 115 -2.50 17.23 13.66
C VAL A 115 -2.97 17.79 15.00
N ASN A 116 -4.27 18.04 15.17
CA ASN A 116 -4.85 18.62 16.38
C ASN A 116 -5.88 17.69 17.07
N ASN A 117 -6.09 16.49 16.54
CA ASN A 117 -7.03 15.47 17.01
C ASN A 117 -8.51 15.95 17.00
N ASP A 118 -8.91 16.78 16.03
CA ASP A 118 -10.30 17.24 15.89
C ASP A 118 -11.19 16.35 15.01
N GLY A 119 -10.59 15.31 14.41
CA GLY A 119 -11.23 14.33 13.54
C GLY A 119 -11.29 14.75 12.07
N LYS A 120 -10.60 15.81 11.67
CA LYS A 120 -10.54 16.29 10.28
C LYS A 120 -9.13 16.17 9.74
N MET A 121 -9.05 16.03 8.41
CA MET A 121 -7.75 15.99 7.76
C MET A 121 -7.14 17.39 7.71
N ASP A 122 -5.93 17.52 8.24
CA ASP A 122 -5.08 18.68 8.12
C ASP A 122 -3.97 18.42 7.08
N ILE A 123 -3.20 19.46 6.78
CA ILE A 123 -2.15 19.40 5.75
C ILE A 123 -0.85 20.00 6.28
N GLY A 124 0.25 19.28 6.07
CA GLY A 124 1.61 19.81 6.18
C GLY A 124 2.21 19.95 4.79
N TYR A 125 2.99 20.99 4.54
CA TYR A 125 3.65 21.16 3.26
C TYR A 125 5.00 21.85 3.38
N GLY A 126 5.96 21.39 2.58
CA GLY A 126 7.27 22.00 2.42
C GLY A 126 7.40 22.60 1.04
N MET A 127 8.06 23.75 0.91
CA MET A 127 8.25 24.42 -0.37
C MET A 127 9.69 24.78 -0.69
N HIS A 128 9.97 24.97 -1.98
CA HIS A 128 11.30 25.39 -2.44
C HIS A 128 11.65 26.84 -2.04
N HIS A 129 10.64 27.72 -2.02
CA HIS A 129 10.80 29.15 -1.81
C HIS A 129 9.57 29.78 -1.15
N GLU A 130 9.81 30.55 -0.11
CA GLU A 130 8.87 31.42 0.61
C GLU A 130 8.72 32.77 -0.13
N TYR A 131 7.82 32.83 -1.12
CA TYR A 131 7.59 34.05 -1.89
C TYR A 131 6.35 34.83 -1.44
N SER A 132 5.52 34.26 -0.57
CA SER A 132 4.27 34.87 -0.18
C SER A 132 4.48 36.00 0.82
N SER A 133 3.46 36.86 0.91
CA SER A 133 3.37 37.91 1.94
C SER A 133 2.16 37.72 2.86
N THR A 134 1.51 36.57 2.72
CA THR A 134 0.44 36.07 3.58
C THR A 134 0.96 34.80 4.23
N ASP A 135 0.42 34.45 5.40
CA ASP A 135 0.73 33.21 6.15
C ASP A 135 0.97 32.02 5.21
N PHE A 136 0.00 31.74 4.32
CA PHE A 136 0.17 30.73 3.29
C PHE A 136 1.30 31.08 2.31
N GLY A 137 2.44 30.39 2.45
CA GLY A 137 3.61 30.46 1.58
C GLY A 137 4.71 31.43 2.04
N ASP A 138 4.66 31.91 3.28
CA ASP A 138 5.67 32.83 3.84
C ASP A 138 6.80 32.13 4.61
N GLN A 139 6.71 30.81 4.79
CA GLN A 139 7.72 29.96 5.40
C GLN A 139 8.04 28.74 4.51
N LEU A 140 9.21 28.13 4.71
CA LEU A 140 9.63 26.96 3.91
C LEU A 140 8.91 25.67 4.29
N LEU A 141 8.43 25.57 5.53
CA LEU A 141 7.53 24.52 6.00
C LEU A 141 6.35 25.19 6.66
N GLU A 142 5.17 24.65 6.42
CA GLU A 142 3.92 25.18 6.97
C GLU A 142 2.96 24.01 7.26
N VAL A 143 2.04 24.23 8.19
CA VAL A 143 0.98 23.29 8.57
C VAL A 143 -0.32 24.07 8.70
N ALA A 144 -1.41 23.53 8.15
CA ALA A 144 -2.71 24.18 8.19
C ALA A 144 -3.82 23.21 8.55
N LEU A 145 -4.71 23.64 9.44
CA LEU A 145 -5.88 22.89 9.88
C LEU A 145 -6.98 22.91 8.82
N GLY A 146 -7.53 21.75 8.50
CA GLY A 146 -8.68 21.59 7.63
C GLY A 146 -9.98 21.82 8.39
N ASP A 147 -10.97 22.43 7.73
CA ASP A 147 -12.33 22.53 8.28
C ASP A 147 -13.21 21.31 7.94
N GLY A 148 -12.66 20.32 7.23
CA GLY A 148 -13.36 19.14 6.72
C GLY A 148 -14.11 19.41 5.41
N THR A 149 -13.79 20.47 4.67
CA THR A 149 -14.37 20.73 3.33
C THR A 149 -13.40 20.43 2.18
N GLY A 150 -12.15 20.10 2.49
CA GLY A 150 -11.05 19.98 1.53
C GLY A 150 -10.75 21.28 0.78
N SER A 151 -11.18 22.43 1.29
CA SER A 151 -11.11 23.71 0.57
C SER A 151 -10.76 24.92 1.44
N ASN A 152 -11.03 24.88 2.74
CA ASN A 152 -10.63 25.96 3.65
C ASN A 152 -9.62 25.44 4.66
N TRP A 153 -8.59 26.25 4.87
CA TRP A 153 -7.44 25.92 5.70
C TRP A 153 -7.15 27.08 6.65
N THR A 154 -6.71 26.76 7.87
CA THR A 154 -6.28 27.75 8.87
C THR A 154 -4.83 27.46 9.26
N PRO A 155 -3.89 28.42 9.12
CA PRO A 155 -2.49 28.23 9.52
C PRO A 155 -2.34 27.76 10.98
N TYR A 156 -1.36 26.89 11.22
CA TYR A 156 -1.13 26.17 12.48
C TYR A 156 0.35 25.85 12.71
N ASP A 157 1.21 26.81 12.42
CA ASP A 157 2.64 26.63 12.19
C ASP A 157 3.47 27.78 12.78
N ASP A 158 3.08 28.24 13.97
CA ASP A 158 3.91 29.19 14.71
C ASP A 158 5.29 28.55 14.96
N SER A 159 6.36 29.23 14.53
CA SER A 159 7.79 28.83 14.70
C SER A 159 8.28 27.62 13.90
N LEU A 160 7.59 27.22 12.82
CA LEU A 160 8.06 26.14 11.95
C LEU A 160 9.03 26.66 10.87
N ALA A 161 10.28 26.19 10.86
CA ALA A 161 11.27 26.49 9.81
C ALA A 161 11.46 27.97 9.44
N GLY A 162 11.29 28.88 10.40
CA GLY A 162 11.47 30.31 10.15
C GLY A 162 12.94 30.69 9.97
N VAL A 163 13.21 31.78 9.24
CA VAL A 163 14.57 32.35 8.98
C VAL A 163 15.46 32.46 10.24
N ALA A 164 14.86 32.54 11.44
CA ALA A 164 15.56 32.58 12.72
C ALA A 164 16.28 31.26 13.09
N GLU A 165 15.83 30.12 12.56
CA GLU A 165 16.41 28.80 12.80
C GLU A 165 17.49 28.41 11.78
N GLY A 166 17.68 29.22 10.74
CA GLY A 166 18.82 29.17 9.83
C GLY A 166 18.65 28.31 8.58
N GLN A 167 17.44 27.79 8.32
CA GLN A 167 17.11 27.11 7.07
C GLN A 167 17.22 28.12 5.92
N SER A 168 17.92 27.74 4.86
CA SER A 168 18.15 28.61 3.71
C SER A 168 17.88 27.93 2.37
N TRP A 169 17.59 26.63 2.41
CA TRP A 169 17.26 25.80 1.27
C TRP A 169 15.84 25.29 1.38
N GLY A 170 15.18 25.14 0.24
CA GLY A 170 13.82 24.62 0.16
C GLY A 170 13.64 23.30 0.91
N MET A 171 12.55 23.21 1.66
CA MET A 171 12.11 21.99 2.34
C MET A 171 11.15 21.28 1.39
N PHE A 172 11.37 20.01 1.09
CA PHE A 172 10.61 19.32 0.04
C PHE A 172 9.77 18.19 0.61
N GLY A 173 10.28 16.97 0.55
CA GLY A 173 9.61 15.80 1.06
C GLY A 173 9.33 16.02 2.52
N ILE A 174 8.12 15.67 2.89
CA ILE A 174 7.55 15.94 4.20
C ILE A 174 6.69 14.73 4.55
N ASP A 175 6.69 14.38 5.82
CA ASP A 175 5.83 13.31 6.30
C ASP A 175 5.41 13.57 7.75
N PHE A 176 4.23 13.08 8.11
CA PHE A 176 3.71 13.13 9.46
C PHE A 176 3.93 11.79 10.17
N GLY A 177 4.31 11.86 11.44
CA GLY A 177 4.37 10.69 12.31
C GLY A 177 4.64 11.12 13.74
N ASP A 178 4.12 10.36 14.70
CA ASP A 178 4.30 10.64 16.13
C ASP A 178 5.69 10.13 16.58
N VAL A 179 6.67 11.03 16.67
CA VAL A 179 8.09 10.67 16.91
C VAL A 179 8.41 10.52 18.38
N ASN A 180 7.53 10.95 19.28
CA ASN A 180 7.73 10.90 20.74
C ASN A 180 6.64 10.09 21.49
N ASN A 181 5.73 9.46 20.75
CA ASN A 181 4.61 8.66 21.22
C ASN A 181 3.66 9.42 22.16
N ASP A 182 3.41 10.70 21.89
CA ASP A 182 2.55 11.55 22.73
C ASP A 182 1.09 11.68 22.25
N GLY A 183 0.77 11.08 21.10
CA GLY A 183 -0.57 11.08 20.50
C GLY A 183 -0.84 12.30 19.62
N LEU A 184 0.18 13.08 19.28
CA LEU A 184 0.14 14.13 18.28
C LEU A 184 1.01 13.73 17.07
N LEU A 185 0.57 14.13 15.88
CA LEU A 185 1.43 14.00 14.71
C LEU A 185 2.53 15.06 14.76
N ASP A 186 3.77 14.59 14.67
CA ASP A 186 4.96 15.40 14.47
C ASP A 186 5.34 15.45 12.99
N LEU A 187 6.27 16.33 12.63
CA LEU A 187 6.65 16.60 11.25
C LEU A 187 8.12 16.28 11.01
N ALA A 188 8.45 15.61 9.90
CA ALA A 188 9.80 15.68 9.35
C ALA A 188 9.78 16.20 7.93
N SER A 189 10.86 16.88 7.55
CA SER A 189 11.10 17.25 6.17
C SER A 189 12.57 17.12 5.80
N ASN A 190 12.82 16.82 4.53
CA ASN A 190 14.15 16.76 3.97
C ASN A 190 14.40 17.91 3.00
N SER A 191 15.51 18.61 3.21
CA SER A 191 15.92 19.76 2.42
C SER A 191 16.34 19.39 1.00
N PHE A 192 16.36 20.39 0.12
CA PHE A 192 16.98 20.31 -1.19
C PHE A 192 18.24 21.15 -1.27
N GLY A 193 19.39 20.49 -1.35
CA GLY A 193 20.65 21.17 -1.60
C GLY A 193 21.68 20.89 -0.51
N CYS A 194 22.54 21.87 -0.26
CA CYS A 194 23.63 21.65 0.68
C CYS A 194 23.17 21.81 2.12
N CYS A 195 23.74 20.95 2.96
CA CYS A 195 24.03 21.24 4.35
C CYS A 195 22.82 21.21 5.32
N ASP A 196 21.59 21.53 4.87
CA ASP A 196 20.41 21.63 5.73
C ASP A 196 19.84 20.27 6.15
N GLY A 197 20.09 19.19 5.40
CA GLY A 197 19.73 17.83 5.84
C GLY A 197 18.24 17.60 6.07
N ILE A 198 17.94 16.82 7.13
CA ILE A 198 16.60 16.45 7.59
C ILE A 198 16.29 17.24 8.86
N TRP A 199 15.09 17.79 8.94
CA TRP A 199 14.55 18.50 10.10
C TRP A 199 13.34 17.77 10.64
N VAL A 200 13.23 17.70 11.97
CA VAL A 200 12.11 17.06 12.66
C VAL A 200 11.59 18.03 13.71
N TYR A 201 10.27 18.21 13.76
CA TYR A 201 9.58 19.12 14.66
C TYR A 201 8.49 18.38 15.40
N LYS A 202 8.52 18.47 16.73
CA LYS A 202 7.46 17.97 17.59
C LYS A 202 6.33 18.97 17.70
N ASN A 203 5.10 18.49 17.58
CA ASN A 203 3.90 19.27 17.74
C ASN A 203 3.56 19.42 19.22
N ASN A 204 3.46 20.66 19.72
CA ASN A 204 3.13 20.89 21.14
C ASN A 204 1.60 20.89 21.41
N GLY A 205 0.78 20.74 20.37
CA GLY A 205 -0.69 20.66 20.45
C GLY A 205 -1.40 22.01 20.63
N ASP A 206 -0.67 23.13 20.53
CA ASP A 206 -1.20 24.49 20.66
C ASP A 206 -0.88 25.40 19.46
N GLY A 207 -0.45 24.81 18.35
CA GLY A 207 0.01 25.49 17.14
C GLY A 207 1.50 25.82 17.13
N SER A 208 2.21 25.61 18.25
CA SER A 208 3.66 25.75 18.30
C SER A 208 4.38 24.42 18.05
N TRP A 209 5.57 24.51 17.45
CA TRP A 209 6.40 23.38 17.06
C TRP A 209 7.79 23.47 17.69
N THR A 210 8.31 22.36 18.19
CA THR A 210 9.64 22.29 18.79
C THR A 210 10.55 21.42 17.94
N MET A 211 11.56 22.01 17.31
CA MET A 211 12.60 21.24 16.63
C MET A 211 13.25 20.23 17.58
N THR A 212 13.42 18.98 17.14
CA THR A 212 14.17 17.97 17.91
C THR A 212 15.68 18.19 17.77
N ASP A 213 16.49 17.55 18.62
CA ASP A 213 17.95 17.63 18.53
C ASP A 213 18.53 16.97 17.25
N GLY A 214 17.67 16.35 16.42
CA GLY A 214 18.02 15.52 15.27
C GLY A 214 18.19 16.25 13.93
N ASN A 215 18.81 17.43 13.87
CA ASN A 215 19.24 17.97 12.56
C ASN A 215 20.34 17.06 12.00
N LEU A 216 19.96 16.18 11.07
CA LEU A 216 20.87 15.17 10.52
C LEU A 216 21.82 15.74 9.46
N GLY A 217 21.66 17.02 9.10
CA GLY A 217 22.56 17.83 8.28
C GLY A 217 23.02 17.18 6.97
N GLY A 218 24.00 17.81 6.33
CA GLY A 218 24.58 17.30 5.09
C GLY A 218 23.71 17.57 3.86
N ASN A 219 24.20 17.15 2.71
CA ASN A 219 23.46 17.36 1.46
C ASN A 219 22.27 16.41 1.36
N SER A 220 21.14 16.94 0.91
CA SER A 220 19.91 16.17 0.78
C SER A 220 19.26 16.34 -0.58
N GLU A 221 18.56 15.29 -1.01
CA GLU A 221 17.91 15.23 -2.30
C GLU A 221 16.38 15.17 -2.21
N LYS A 222 15.75 15.91 -1.29
CA LYS A 222 14.28 16.14 -1.18
C LYS A 222 13.45 15.10 -0.46
N TRP A 223 13.68 13.79 -0.62
CA TRP A 223 12.72 12.79 -0.10
C TRP A 223 12.94 12.41 1.34
N CYS A 224 11.84 12.27 2.08
CA CYS A 224 11.75 11.53 3.33
C CYS A 224 10.40 10.81 3.45
N GLN A 225 10.37 9.72 4.20
CA GLN A 225 9.17 9.02 4.67
C GLN A 225 9.43 8.49 6.09
N MET A 226 8.39 8.39 6.88
CA MET A 226 8.39 7.87 8.24
C MET A 226 7.78 6.46 8.29
N GLY A 227 8.41 5.57 9.04
CA GLY A 227 7.94 4.19 9.17
C GLY A 227 8.71 3.43 10.25
N ASP A 228 8.10 2.46 10.91
CA ASP A 228 8.83 1.59 11.85
C ASP A 228 9.57 0.48 11.06
N PHE A 229 10.79 0.78 10.63
CA PHE A 229 11.62 -0.14 9.83
C PHE A 229 12.15 -1.30 10.67
N ASN A 230 12.43 -1.03 11.93
CA ASN A 230 13.05 -2.00 12.82
C ASN A 230 12.01 -2.74 13.70
N ASN A 231 10.73 -2.41 13.51
CA ASN A 231 9.54 -2.96 14.16
C ASN A 231 9.73 -3.08 15.68
N ASP A 232 10.07 -1.94 16.30
CA ASP A 232 10.25 -1.77 17.75
C ASP A 232 9.19 -0.88 18.43
N GLY A 233 8.23 -0.39 17.67
CA GLY A 233 7.13 0.44 18.13
C GLY A 233 7.32 1.94 17.91
N ASN A 234 8.53 2.40 17.56
CA ASN A 234 8.81 3.81 17.34
C ASN A 234 8.95 4.10 15.84
N ILE A 235 8.39 5.23 15.42
CA ILE A 235 8.49 5.64 14.02
C ILE A 235 9.93 6.10 13.72
N ASP A 236 10.55 5.51 12.70
CA ASP A 236 11.89 5.85 12.20
C ASP A 236 11.77 6.73 10.94
N ILE A 237 12.89 7.26 10.43
CA ILE A 237 12.92 8.10 9.21
C ILE A 237 13.78 7.44 8.13
N ALA A 238 13.25 7.30 6.92
CA ALA A 238 14.03 7.11 5.70
C ALA A 238 14.10 8.44 4.92
N ALA A 239 15.24 8.75 4.32
CA ALA A 239 15.47 9.98 3.57
C ALA A 239 16.60 9.83 2.57
N SER A 240 16.60 10.65 1.51
CA SER A 240 17.75 10.78 0.62
C SER A 240 18.73 11.83 1.19
N SER A 241 19.70 11.38 1.99
CA SER A 241 20.70 12.25 2.65
C SER A 241 22.12 11.69 2.59
N GLN A 242 23.09 12.60 2.47
CA GLN A 242 24.53 12.31 2.44
C GLN A 242 25.03 11.64 3.71
N ASN A 243 24.46 11.97 4.87
CA ASN A 243 24.91 11.45 6.16
C ASN A 243 24.29 10.10 6.52
N GLY A 244 23.46 9.57 5.62
CA GLY A 244 22.75 8.32 5.77
C GLY A 244 21.33 8.43 5.25
N ASN A 245 20.75 7.28 4.91
CA ASN A 245 19.41 7.19 4.38
C ASN A 245 18.34 6.71 5.37
N VAL A 246 18.64 5.87 6.37
CA VAL A 246 17.69 5.49 7.44
C VAL A 246 18.18 5.85 8.85
N PHE A 247 17.30 6.44 9.66
CA PHE A 247 17.59 6.90 11.01
C PHE A 247 16.56 6.33 11.98
N LYS A 248 17.06 5.55 12.93
CA LYS A 248 16.28 4.92 13.98
C LYS A 248 15.96 5.92 15.10
N ASN A 249 14.70 5.94 15.52
CA ASN A 249 14.20 6.73 16.64
C ASN A 249 14.29 5.95 17.97
N ASP A 250 14.46 6.66 19.07
CA ASP A 250 14.43 6.11 20.44
C ASP A 250 13.05 6.23 21.12
N GLY A 251 12.05 6.77 20.41
CA GLY A 251 10.69 7.00 20.91
C GLY A 251 10.54 8.30 21.69
N LEU A 252 11.56 9.16 21.71
CA LEU A 252 11.52 10.50 22.31
C LEU A 252 11.84 11.59 21.26
N GLY A 253 11.94 11.20 19.99
CA GLY A 253 12.34 12.06 18.88
C GLY A 253 13.86 12.22 18.73
N ASN A 254 14.67 11.35 19.33
CA ASN A 254 16.12 11.33 19.08
C ASN A 254 16.49 10.27 18.04
N PHE A 255 17.16 10.72 16.98
CA PHE A 255 17.48 9.88 15.83
C PHE A 255 18.94 9.46 15.79
N SER A 256 19.17 8.20 15.43
CA SER A 256 20.51 7.61 15.26
C SER A 256 20.61 6.84 13.95
N SER A 257 21.80 6.84 13.35
CA SER A 257 22.01 6.24 12.02
C SER A 257 21.76 4.72 12.01
N MET A 258 20.91 4.23 11.10
CA MET A 258 20.59 2.81 10.88
C MET A 258 20.95 2.36 9.44
N GLN A 259 22.22 2.49 9.07
CA GLN A 259 22.70 2.35 7.67
C GLN A 259 23.34 1.02 7.32
N THR A 260 23.60 0.15 8.30
CA THR A 260 24.41 -1.04 8.06
C THR A 260 23.75 -1.92 6.99
N GLY A 261 24.44 -2.18 5.89
CA GLY A 261 23.92 -2.95 4.75
C GLY A 261 23.28 -2.13 3.63
N LEU A 262 23.07 -0.82 3.83
CA LEU A 262 22.59 0.08 2.79
C LEU A 262 23.76 0.68 1.99
N PRO A 263 23.56 0.97 0.69
CA PRO A 263 24.54 1.65 -0.14
C PRO A 263 24.60 3.14 0.23
N SER A 264 25.72 3.78 -0.07
CA SER A 264 25.93 5.21 0.16
C SER A 264 25.29 6.11 -0.91
N ASP A 265 24.71 5.55 -1.96
CA ASP A 265 24.21 6.27 -3.15
C ASP A 265 22.80 5.84 -3.56
N TRP A 266 21.78 6.52 -3.04
CA TRP A 266 20.39 6.35 -3.48
C TRP A 266 20.07 7.35 -4.61
N LYS A 267 19.20 7.01 -5.55
CA LYS A 267 18.49 8.06 -6.30
C LYS A 267 17.43 8.67 -5.40
N MET A 268 17.28 9.98 -5.50
CA MET A 268 16.03 10.76 -5.38
C MET A 268 14.81 9.99 -4.81
N LYS A 269 14.15 9.09 -5.56
CA LYS A 269 12.87 8.48 -5.16
C LYS A 269 13.04 7.08 -4.54
N PHE A 270 12.35 6.86 -3.43
CA PHE A 270 12.12 5.56 -2.80
C PHE A 270 10.67 5.49 -2.31
N ASP A 271 10.22 4.30 -1.92
CA ASP A 271 8.95 4.07 -1.24
C ASP A 271 9.08 2.98 -0.18
N ILE A 272 8.18 2.95 0.79
CA ILE A 272 8.23 2.03 1.95
C ILE A 272 6.94 1.24 2.13
N ALA A 273 7.08 -0.05 2.35
CA ALA A 273 5.96 -0.94 2.71
C ALA A 273 6.53 -2.22 3.34
N ASP A 274 5.70 -3.00 4.03
CA ASP A 274 6.10 -4.33 4.50
C ASP A 274 5.96 -5.35 3.36
N VAL A 275 7.04 -5.65 2.64
CA VAL A 275 6.99 -6.51 1.44
C VAL A 275 7.13 -7.99 1.76
N ASN A 276 7.63 -8.30 2.95
CA ASN A 276 7.88 -9.66 3.43
C ASN A 276 6.90 -10.08 4.55
N ASN A 277 5.98 -9.16 4.91
CA ASN A 277 4.96 -9.27 5.95
C ASN A 277 5.56 -9.71 7.31
N ASP A 278 6.67 -9.09 7.73
CA ASP A 278 7.33 -9.31 9.02
C ASP A 278 6.98 -8.24 10.08
N GLY A 279 6.09 -7.31 9.71
CA GLY A 279 5.60 -6.21 10.52
C GLY A 279 6.52 -4.98 10.52
N GLY A 280 7.73 -5.07 9.98
CA GLY A 280 8.61 -3.93 9.74
C GLY A 280 8.41 -3.34 8.35
N LYS A 281 8.66 -2.05 8.22
CA LYS A 281 8.71 -1.42 6.90
C LYS A 281 10.01 -1.81 6.19
N ASP A 282 9.88 -2.17 4.92
CA ASP A 282 10.97 -2.39 3.98
C ASP A 282 11.08 -1.19 3.03
N ILE A 283 12.15 -1.11 2.24
CA ILE A 283 12.43 0.05 1.39
C ILE A 283 12.67 -0.39 -0.05
N ALA A 284 11.90 0.16 -0.99
CA ALA A 284 12.15 0.09 -2.43
C ALA A 284 12.87 1.34 -2.91
N VAL A 285 14.09 1.20 -3.41
CA VAL A 285 14.90 2.31 -3.93
C VAL A 285 15.27 2.10 -5.39
N ILE A 286 15.70 3.18 -6.04
CA ILE A 286 16.33 3.11 -7.37
C ILE A 286 17.81 3.41 -7.25
N SER A 287 18.64 2.60 -7.90
CA SER A 287 20.07 2.88 -7.98
C SER A 287 20.36 4.12 -8.83
N SER A 288 21.17 5.03 -8.30
CA SER A 288 21.67 6.21 -9.01
C SER A 288 22.56 5.88 -10.21
N VAL A 289 23.19 4.71 -10.19
CA VAL A 289 24.15 4.27 -11.22
C VAL A 289 23.48 3.43 -12.29
N SER A 290 22.81 2.34 -11.90
CA SER A 290 22.27 1.35 -12.84
C SER A 290 20.83 1.64 -13.26
N THR A 291 20.10 2.51 -12.56
CA THR A 291 18.64 2.67 -12.71
C THR A 291 17.86 1.35 -12.49
N SER A 292 18.39 0.48 -11.61
CA SER A 292 17.74 -0.76 -11.17
C SER A 292 16.83 -0.52 -9.97
N ILE A 293 15.86 -1.41 -9.78
CA ILE A 293 15.09 -1.51 -8.53
C ILE A 293 15.91 -2.28 -7.51
N ILE A 294 15.95 -1.79 -6.28
CA ILE A 294 16.54 -2.53 -5.16
C ILE A 294 15.55 -2.50 -4.00
N ILE A 295 15.26 -3.67 -3.44
CA ILE A 295 14.42 -3.83 -2.25
C ILE A 295 15.32 -4.18 -1.08
N TYR A 296 15.20 -3.46 0.03
CA TYR A 296 15.93 -3.67 1.26
C TYR A 296 14.98 -4.03 2.40
N THR A 297 15.30 -5.11 3.12
CA THR A 297 14.59 -5.50 4.34
C THR A 297 15.50 -5.47 5.55
N TYR A 298 14.95 -5.18 6.72
CA TYR A 298 15.75 -5.03 7.93
C TYR A 298 15.85 -6.32 8.74
N ASN A 299 17.06 -6.89 8.81
CA ASN A 299 17.30 -8.05 9.65
C ASN A 299 17.60 -7.62 11.09
N LYS A 300 16.57 -7.66 11.95
CA LYS A 300 16.69 -7.30 13.37
C LYS A 300 17.73 -8.11 14.15
N THR A 301 17.92 -9.39 13.80
CA THR A 301 18.87 -10.27 14.50
C THR A 301 20.32 -9.88 14.20
N LEU A 302 20.59 -9.47 12.97
CA LEU A 302 21.91 -9.07 12.50
C LEU A 302 22.14 -7.55 12.57
N ASN A 303 21.09 -6.78 12.87
CA ASN A 303 21.08 -5.32 12.89
C ASN A 303 21.64 -4.73 11.57
N THR A 304 21.16 -5.28 10.44
CA THR A 304 21.62 -4.93 9.08
C THR A 304 20.48 -5.03 8.07
N TRP A 305 20.49 -4.12 7.11
CA TRP A 305 19.68 -4.19 5.90
C TRP A 305 20.20 -5.28 4.97
N GLN A 306 19.28 -5.93 4.25
CA GLN A 306 19.56 -6.98 3.29
C GLN A 306 18.92 -6.66 1.95
N ASN A 307 19.69 -6.72 0.86
CA ASN A 307 19.16 -6.60 -0.50
C ASN A 307 18.46 -7.91 -0.88
N ILE A 308 17.19 -7.82 -1.25
CA ILE A 308 16.36 -8.95 -1.68
C ILE A 308 15.78 -8.80 -3.11
N SER A 309 16.37 -7.95 -3.95
CA SER A 309 15.85 -7.54 -5.26
C SER A 309 15.93 -8.61 -6.37
N THR A 310 15.89 -9.90 -6.04
CA THR A 310 15.99 -10.98 -7.02
C THR A 310 14.80 -10.95 -7.97
N GLY A 311 15.04 -11.08 -9.28
CA GLY A 311 13.97 -11.11 -10.29
C GLY A 311 13.45 -9.75 -10.74
N LEU A 312 13.89 -8.65 -10.12
CA LEU A 312 13.49 -7.30 -10.50
C LEU A 312 14.38 -6.67 -11.59
N PRO A 313 13.89 -5.65 -12.32
CA PRO A 313 14.65 -4.97 -13.36
C PRO A 313 15.98 -4.39 -12.88
N THR A 314 17.03 -4.63 -13.65
CA THR A 314 18.40 -4.18 -13.34
C THR A 314 18.79 -2.89 -14.06
N SER A 315 17.90 -2.28 -14.85
CA SER A 315 18.09 -0.96 -15.46
C SER A 315 16.78 -0.42 -16.04
N GLY A 316 16.76 0.88 -16.36
CA GLY A 316 15.68 1.53 -17.10
C GLY A 316 14.53 2.06 -16.24
N ILE A 317 14.63 1.98 -14.92
CA ILE A 317 13.58 2.39 -13.99
C ILE A 317 13.76 3.85 -13.56
N LEU A 318 12.65 4.58 -13.51
CA LEU A 318 12.61 6.02 -13.26
C LEU A 318 11.89 6.37 -11.96
N GLY A 319 11.15 5.43 -11.37
CA GLY A 319 10.48 5.55 -10.08
C GLY A 319 9.75 4.27 -9.72
N VAL A 320 9.42 4.14 -8.44
CA VAL A 320 8.74 2.99 -7.84
C VAL A 320 7.65 3.46 -6.88
N ALA A 321 6.63 2.63 -6.69
CA ALA A 321 5.65 2.74 -5.61
C ALA A 321 5.27 1.31 -5.17
N LEU A 322 4.89 1.15 -3.91
CA LEU A 322 4.55 -0.12 -3.26
C LEU A 322 3.11 -0.07 -2.77
N ASP A 323 2.30 -1.04 -3.21
CA ASP A 323 0.92 -1.20 -2.74
C ASP A 323 0.38 -2.60 -3.07
N ASP A 324 -0.73 -3.03 -2.50
CA ASP A 324 -1.40 -4.29 -2.88
C ASP A 324 -2.28 -4.07 -4.13
N MET A 325 -1.79 -4.45 -5.31
CA MET A 325 -2.42 -4.09 -6.59
C MET A 325 -3.42 -5.13 -7.09
N ASP A 326 -3.39 -6.35 -6.54
CA ASP A 326 -4.33 -7.42 -6.89
C ASP A 326 -5.17 -7.93 -5.73
N MET A 327 -5.07 -7.28 -4.57
CA MET A 327 -5.81 -7.58 -3.34
C MET A 327 -5.55 -8.98 -2.78
N ASP A 328 -4.35 -9.52 -2.97
CA ASP A 328 -4.00 -10.82 -2.40
C ASP A 328 -3.51 -10.75 -0.94
N GLY A 329 -3.41 -9.53 -0.40
CA GLY A 329 -2.95 -9.22 0.95
C GLY A 329 -1.44 -8.96 1.02
N ASN A 330 -0.69 -9.16 -0.07
CA ASN A 330 0.75 -8.91 -0.14
C ASN A 330 1.06 -7.57 -0.80
N CYS A 331 2.25 -7.06 -0.54
CA CYS A 331 2.71 -5.86 -1.22
C CYS A 331 3.16 -6.20 -2.65
N ASP A 332 2.65 -5.45 -3.61
CA ASP A 332 3.12 -5.40 -4.99
C ASP A 332 3.99 -4.16 -5.24
N LEU A 333 4.56 -4.08 -6.43
CA LEU A 333 5.47 -3.03 -6.85
C LEU A 333 5.05 -2.46 -8.21
N LEU A 334 4.81 -1.15 -8.24
CA LEU A 334 4.71 -0.37 -9.47
C LEU A 334 6.10 0.14 -9.82
N ALA A 335 6.53 -0.05 -11.06
CA ALA A 335 7.79 0.49 -11.56
C ALA A 335 7.59 1.15 -12.92
N TRP A 336 7.93 2.44 -13.02
CA TRP A 336 7.74 3.18 -14.27
C TRP A 336 9.04 3.42 -15.03
N THR A 337 8.87 3.39 -16.34
CA THR A 337 9.91 3.60 -17.36
C THR A 337 9.48 4.75 -18.26
N THR A 338 10.24 5.01 -19.33
CA THR A 338 9.79 5.93 -20.38
C THR A 338 8.59 5.39 -21.19
N THR A 339 8.29 4.10 -21.11
CA THR A 339 7.23 3.48 -21.93
C THR A 339 5.92 3.23 -21.19
N GLY A 340 5.94 3.31 -19.86
CA GLY A 340 4.75 3.03 -19.03
C GLY A 340 5.09 2.58 -17.62
N ILE A 341 4.04 2.21 -16.88
CA ILE A 341 4.09 1.70 -15.51
C ILE A 341 3.92 0.18 -15.57
N THR A 342 4.89 -0.58 -15.09
CA THR A 342 4.81 -2.04 -15.00
C THR A 342 4.48 -2.44 -13.57
N ILE A 343 3.52 -3.35 -13.39
CA ILE A 343 3.16 -3.92 -12.10
C ILE A 343 3.86 -5.27 -11.92
N TYR A 344 4.56 -5.42 -10.79
CA TYR A 344 5.21 -6.64 -10.33
C TYR A 344 4.51 -7.11 -9.08
N LYS A 345 3.97 -8.32 -9.11
CA LYS A 345 3.23 -8.85 -7.97
C LYS A 345 4.14 -9.59 -7.01
N GLY A 346 4.02 -9.29 -5.73
CA GLY A 346 4.74 -9.93 -4.64
C GLY A 346 3.95 -11.12 -4.09
N ASP A 347 4.65 -12.13 -3.59
CA ASP A 347 4.04 -13.26 -2.87
C ASP A 347 4.08 -13.09 -1.34
N GLY A 348 4.46 -11.89 -0.88
CA GLY A 348 4.62 -11.59 0.54
C GLY A 348 5.85 -12.21 1.19
N THR A 349 6.82 -12.73 0.41
CA THR A 349 8.16 -13.13 0.90
C THR A 349 9.22 -12.05 0.68
N GLY A 350 8.90 -11.03 -0.10
CA GLY A 350 9.80 -9.97 -0.56
C GLY A 350 10.76 -10.38 -1.68
N ILE A 351 10.90 -11.67 -2.01
CA ILE A 351 11.94 -12.17 -2.93
C ILE A 351 11.36 -12.54 -4.30
N ASN A 352 10.11 -13.02 -4.37
CA ASN A 352 9.51 -13.46 -5.62
C ASN A 352 8.59 -12.37 -6.17
N TRP A 353 8.94 -11.86 -7.35
CA TRP A 353 8.21 -10.81 -8.04
C TRP A 353 7.82 -11.28 -9.44
N THR A 354 6.52 -11.24 -9.75
CA THR A 354 5.99 -11.66 -11.06
C THR A 354 5.44 -10.46 -11.82
N ALA A 355 6.05 -10.12 -12.96
CA ALA A 355 5.52 -9.08 -13.83
C ALA A 355 4.12 -9.46 -14.35
N ASN A 356 3.12 -8.62 -14.07
CA ASN A 356 1.73 -8.89 -14.45
C ASN A 356 1.33 -8.16 -15.74
N GLY A 357 1.76 -6.89 -15.90
CA GLY A 357 1.44 -6.10 -17.09
C GLY A 357 2.05 -4.70 -17.07
N THR A 358 2.01 -4.03 -18.22
CA THR A 358 2.44 -2.63 -18.36
C THR A 358 1.28 -1.76 -18.80
N ILE A 359 0.98 -0.72 -18.02
CA ILE A 359 0.05 0.35 -18.36
C ILE A 359 0.81 1.35 -19.24
N PRO A 360 0.40 1.53 -20.50
CA PRO A 360 1.08 2.47 -21.38
C PRO A 360 0.78 3.90 -20.94
N VAL A 361 1.83 4.65 -20.61
CA VAL A 361 1.75 6.09 -20.34
C VAL A 361 2.61 6.77 -21.38
N ALA A 362 2.00 7.58 -22.25
CA ALA A 362 2.77 8.38 -23.21
C ALA A 362 3.66 9.34 -22.40
N THR A 363 4.98 9.14 -22.39
CA THR A 363 5.90 10.08 -21.73
C THR A 363 6.73 10.82 -22.77
N ALA A 364 7.02 12.10 -22.51
CA ALA A 364 8.06 12.80 -23.26
C ALA A 364 9.43 12.24 -22.88
N SER A 365 10.36 12.22 -23.83
CA SER A 365 11.73 11.71 -23.62
C SER A 365 12.58 12.52 -22.64
N ASN A 366 12.07 13.64 -22.12
CA ASN A 366 12.80 14.47 -21.16
C ASN A 366 12.58 13.99 -19.72
N ALA A 367 13.68 14.00 -18.96
CA ALA A 367 13.81 13.49 -17.60
C ALA A 367 13.13 14.38 -16.54
N GLY A 368 11.85 14.69 -16.70
CA GLY A 368 11.05 15.39 -15.69
C GLY A 368 10.77 14.53 -14.45
N PHE A 369 10.37 15.20 -13.35
CA PHE A 369 9.85 14.57 -12.15
C PHE A 369 8.65 13.69 -12.45
N ARG A 370 8.54 12.57 -11.73
CA ARG A 370 7.43 11.62 -11.83
C ARG A 370 7.05 11.14 -10.43
N TYR A 371 5.77 10.95 -10.22
CA TYR A 371 5.22 10.41 -8.99
C TYR A 371 3.99 9.56 -9.27
N ALA A 372 3.76 8.56 -8.43
CA ALA A 372 2.52 7.82 -8.40
C ALA A 372 2.06 7.74 -6.94
N ALA A 373 0.79 8.01 -6.72
CA ALA A 373 0.08 7.67 -5.50
C ALA A 373 -1.01 6.66 -5.85
N THR A 374 -1.40 5.85 -4.88
CA THR A 374 -2.34 4.74 -5.05
C THR A 374 -3.48 4.83 -4.04
N GLY A 375 -4.59 4.19 -4.35
CA GLY A 375 -5.79 4.14 -3.52
C GLY A 375 -7.00 3.72 -4.36
N ASP A 376 -8.07 3.26 -3.72
CA ASP A 376 -9.31 2.87 -4.41
C ASP A 376 -10.22 4.10 -4.61
N PHE A 377 -10.19 4.67 -5.82
CA PHE A 377 -10.92 5.90 -6.14
C PHE A 377 -12.38 5.66 -6.55
N ASP A 378 -12.78 4.41 -6.83
CA ASP A 378 -14.12 4.09 -7.33
C ASP A 378 -14.91 3.07 -6.48
N HIS A 379 -14.37 2.71 -5.32
CA HIS A 379 -14.97 1.82 -4.33
C HIS A 379 -15.24 0.40 -4.84
N ASP A 380 -14.48 -0.03 -5.86
CA ASP A 380 -14.56 -1.40 -6.36
C ASP A 380 -13.72 -2.38 -5.53
N GLY A 381 -12.96 -1.84 -4.57
CA GLY A 381 -12.09 -2.53 -3.64
C GLY A 381 -10.67 -2.68 -4.15
N TYR A 382 -10.38 -2.42 -5.42
CA TYR A 382 -9.05 -2.59 -5.99
C TYR A 382 -8.29 -1.26 -6.03
N THR A 383 -6.99 -1.36 -5.91
CA THR A 383 -6.11 -0.21 -5.91
C THR A 383 -5.98 0.42 -7.30
N ASP A 384 -6.28 1.72 -7.37
CA ASP A 384 -6.11 2.57 -8.53
C ASP A 384 -4.81 3.39 -8.46
N ILE A 385 -4.50 4.12 -9.54
CA ILE A 385 -3.24 4.82 -9.68
C ILE A 385 -3.46 6.28 -10.09
N ALA A 386 -3.03 7.21 -9.25
CA ALA A 386 -2.83 8.61 -9.58
C ALA A 386 -1.37 8.84 -9.99
N TYR A 387 -1.13 9.12 -11.27
CA TYR A 387 0.20 9.31 -11.84
C TYR A 387 0.43 10.76 -12.27
N PHE A 388 1.52 11.35 -11.80
CA PHE A 388 1.98 12.68 -12.20
C PHE A 388 3.27 12.60 -13.02
N GLY A 389 3.28 13.16 -14.23
CA GLY A 389 4.49 13.20 -15.05
C GLY A 389 4.34 13.91 -16.39
N ASN A 390 5.46 14.11 -17.09
CA ASN A 390 5.50 14.83 -18.37
C ASN A 390 5.11 13.96 -19.57
N THR A 391 4.08 14.39 -20.31
CA THR A 391 3.55 13.64 -21.46
C THR A 391 3.58 14.41 -22.78
N GLY A 392 4.49 15.38 -22.93
CA GLY A 392 4.67 16.13 -24.19
C GLY A 392 4.77 17.63 -24.05
N GLY A 393 5.31 18.15 -22.93
CA GLY A 393 5.48 19.58 -22.69
C GLY A 393 5.50 19.87 -21.20
N ASN A 394 4.33 19.87 -20.58
CA ASN A 394 4.10 20.14 -19.16
C ASN A 394 3.83 18.82 -18.39
N ASN A 395 4.00 18.85 -17.07
CA ASN A 395 3.58 17.75 -16.19
C ASN A 395 2.05 17.76 -16.06
N SER A 396 1.45 16.57 -16.03
CA SER A 396 0.01 16.40 -15.89
C SER A 396 -0.32 15.25 -14.93
N LEU A 397 -1.39 15.42 -14.16
CA LEU A 397 -2.02 14.35 -13.37
C LEU A 397 -2.88 13.46 -14.26
N LYS A 398 -2.78 12.15 -14.07
CA LYS A 398 -3.59 11.12 -14.73
C LYS A 398 -4.07 10.13 -13.68
N VAL A 399 -5.31 9.67 -13.80
CA VAL A 399 -5.84 8.60 -12.98
C VAL A 399 -6.08 7.37 -13.85
N PHE A 400 -5.73 6.20 -13.34
CA PHE A 400 -5.96 4.91 -13.95
C PHE A 400 -6.76 4.05 -12.97
N LEU A 401 -8.00 3.73 -13.34
CA LEU A 401 -8.84 2.86 -12.53
C LEU A 401 -8.60 1.40 -12.90
N HIS A 402 -8.54 0.50 -11.92
CA HIS A 402 -8.60 -0.92 -12.17
C HIS A 402 -9.95 -1.28 -12.80
N THR A 403 -10.04 -2.44 -13.45
CA THR A 403 -11.26 -2.83 -14.17
C THR A 403 -11.77 -4.14 -13.62
N VAL A 404 -12.84 -4.03 -12.84
CA VAL A 404 -13.46 -5.15 -12.15
C VAL A 404 -14.88 -5.36 -12.67
N SER A 405 -15.25 -6.62 -12.89
CA SER A 405 -16.61 -6.97 -13.28
C SER A 405 -17.40 -7.45 -12.07
N ASN A 406 -18.44 -6.70 -11.70
CA ASN A 406 -19.37 -7.04 -10.60
C ASN A 406 -18.66 -7.27 -9.25
N PRO A 407 -18.09 -6.20 -8.66
CA PRO A 407 -17.54 -6.28 -7.30
C PRO A 407 -18.57 -6.88 -6.32
N ALA A 408 -18.08 -7.63 -5.33
CA ALA A 408 -18.88 -8.20 -4.23
C ALA A 408 -18.61 -7.40 -2.96
N LEU A 409 -19.57 -7.32 -2.03
CA LEU A 409 -19.35 -6.60 -0.76
C LEU A 409 -18.18 -7.23 -0.01
N ASN A 410 -17.06 -6.51 0.09
CA ASN A 410 -15.83 -7.02 0.66
C ASN A 410 -15.03 -5.93 1.38
N ILE A 411 -14.21 -6.32 2.35
CA ILE A 411 -13.30 -5.43 3.06
C ILE A 411 -11.98 -6.14 3.33
N ILE A 412 -10.87 -5.48 3.08
CA ILE A 412 -9.51 -6.01 3.25
C ILE A 412 -8.69 -5.03 4.10
N PRO A 413 -8.05 -5.48 5.19
CA PRO A 413 -7.13 -4.65 5.95
C PRO A 413 -5.81 -4.48 5.19
N GLU A 414 -5.37 -3.25 5.02
CA GLU A 414 -4.08 -2.92 4.42
C GLU A 414 -3.02 -2.64 5.47
N PHE A 415 -3.40 -2.02 6.59
CA PHE A 415 -2.50 -1.83 7.72
C PHE A 415 -3.29 -1.66 9.03
N PRO A 416 -2.84 -2.28 10.14
CA PRO A 416 -1.83 -3.36 10.20
C PRO A 416 -2.29 -4.65 9.50
N LYS A 417 -1.34 -5.48 9.08
CA LYS A 417 -1.54 -6.85 8.54
C LYS A 417 -1.17 -7.94 9.57
N GLY A 418 -0.56 -7.55 10.68
CA GLY A 418 -0.10 -8.40 11.78
C GLY A 418 1.42 -8.46 11.86
N TYR A 419 1.94 -8.78 13.05
CA TYR A 419 3.36 -8.74 13.44
C TYR A 419 3.99 -7.36 13.62
N GLU A 420 3.26 -6.29 13.34
CA GLU A 420 3.69 -4.93 13.70
C GLU A 420 3.82 -4.79 15.22
N CYS A 421 4.63 -3.84 15.63
CA CYS A 421 4.77 -3.39 17.00
C CYS A 421 4.38 -1.93 17.06
N PHE A 422 3.55 -1.58 18.03
CA PHE A 422 3.18 -0.20 18.29
C PHE A 422 3.59 0.20 19.71
N ALA A 423 4.14 1.40 19.84
CA ALA A 423 4.26 2.05 21.13
C ALA A 423 2.88 2.43 21.69
N GLN A 424 2.80 2.59 23.00
CA GLN A 424 1.58 3.06 23.66
C GLN A 424 1.46 4.57 23.44
N GLY A 425 0.24 5.04 23.15
CA GLY A 425 -0.01 6.45 22.91
C GLY A 425 0.39 6.93 21.52
N SER A 426 1.11 6.13 20.74
CA SER A 426 1.52 6.53 19.40
C SER A 426 0.33 6.69 18.46
N VAL A 427 0.46 7.60 17.50
CA VAL A 427 -0.47 7.70 16.37
C VAL A 427 -0.13 6.65 15.32
N GLN A 428 -1.13 5.89 14.86
CA GLN A 428 -1.04 4.92 13.78
C GLN A 428 -2.16 5.11 12.77
N PHE A 429 -1.85 4.95 11.48
CA PHE A 429 -2.84 5.10 10.40
C PHE A 429 -3.40 3.74 10.00
N VAL A 430 -4.57 3.37 10.52
CA VAL A 430 -5.26 2.12 10.17
C VAL A 430 -5.85 2.25 8.77
N LYS A 431 -5.50 1.35 7.84
CA LYS A 431 -5.90 1.42 6.42
C LYS A 431 -6.68 0.20 5.97
N TRP A 432 -7.67 0.40 5.11
CA TRP A 432 -8.46 -0.67 4.50
C TRP A 432 -9.01 -0.28 3.12
N LEU A 433 -9.21 -1.32 2.30
CA LEU A 433 -9.96 -1.23 1.05
C LEU A 433 -11.34 -1.85 1.22
N SER A 434 -12.32 -1.31 0.49
CA SER A 434 -13.70 -1.81 0.51
C SER A 434 -14.26 -1.90 -0.88
N SER A 435 -14.86 -3.03 -1.19
CA SER A 435 -15.60 -3.24 -2.44
C SER A 435 -17.09 -3.11 -2.16
N VAL A 436 -17.79 -2.19 -2.85
CA VAL A 436 -19.21 -1.93 -2.61
C VAL A 436 -20.05 -2.03 -3.91
N PRO A 437 -20.83 -3.13 -4.09
CA PRO A 437 -21.50 -3.44 -5.36
C PRO A 437 -22.57 -2.43 -5.83
N SER A 438 -23.10 -1.58 -4.94
CA SER A 438 -24.23 -0.68 -5.24
C SER A 438 -23.96 0.81 -4.94
N GLY A 439 -22.68 1.23 -5.01
CA GLY A 439 -22.25 2.62 -4.82
C GLY A 439 -21.86 2.96 -3.36
N PRO A 440 -21.26 4.14 -3.11
CA PRO A 440 -20.39 4.43 -1.96
C PRO A 440 -21.08 4.50 -0.59
N ASN A 441 -22.40 4.29 -0.53
CA ASN A 441 -23.18 4.37 0.72
C ASN A 441 -22.95 3.15 1.62
N ALA A 442 -21.75 3.05 2.17
CA ALA A 442 -21.37 2.10 3.19
C ALA A 442 -20.45 2.78 4.21
N THR A 443 -20.31 2.15 5.36
CA THR A 443 -19.45 2.64 6.43
C THR A 443 -18.69 1.48 7.04
N VAL A 444 -17.57 1.79 7.68
CA VAL A 444 -16.72 0.80 8.34
C VAL A 444 -16.72 1.01 9.85
N SER A 445 -16.90 -0.08 10.58
CA SER A 445 -16.64 -0.15 12.02
C SER A 445 -15.30 -0.84 12.23
N ILE A 446 -14.45 -0.24 13.05
CA ILE A 446 -13.14 -0.79 13.45
C ILE A 446 -13.22 -1.11 14.93
N ASP A 447 -13.00 -2.38 15.27
CA ASP A 447 -12.97 -2.86 16.65
C ASP A 447 -11.58 -3.38 17.01
N PHE A 448 -11.16 -3.15 18.24
CA PHE A 448 -9.87 -3.58 18.79
C PHE A 448 -10.05 -4.60 19.92
N SER A 449 -9.16 -5.58 19.97
CA SER A 449 -9.01 -6.51 21.09
C SER A 449 -7.54 -6.65 21.45
N SER A 450 -7.21 -6.49 22.74
CA SER A 450 -5.87 -6.74 23.28
C SER A 450 -5.69 -8.16 23.83
N THR A 451 -6.73 -9.00 23.78
CA THR A 451 -6.75 -10.34 24.38
C THR A 451 -6.85 -11.47 23.35
N GLY A 452 -6.91 -11.13 22.06
CA GLY A 452 -6.95 -12.08 20.96
C GLY A 452 -8.18 -11.92 20.06
N ALA A 453 -8.21 -12.67 18.95
CA ALA A 453 -9.28 -12.64 17.94
C ALA A 453 -10.68 -13.06 18.44
N GLY A 454 -10.80 -13.58 19.66
CA GLY A 454 -12.08 -13.87 20.31
C GLY A 454 -12.72 -12.68 21.04
N GLY A 455 -12.01 -11.55 21.15
CA GLY A 455 -12.40 -10.41 21.97
C GLY A 455 -12.05 -10.56 23.46
N PRO A 456 -12.62 -9.73 24.35
CA PRO A 456 -13.63 -8.70 24.07
C PRO A 456 -13.17 -7.62 23.10
N TRP A 457 -14.13 -7.04 22.38
CA TRP A 457 -13.92 -5.99 21.39
C TRP A 457 -14.30 -4.63 21.96
N ILE A 458 -13.46 -3.62 21.74
CA ILE A 458 -13.76 -2.21 21.99
C ILE A 458 -13.81 -1.46 20.66
N ASN A 459 -14.71 -0.51 20.53
CA ASN A 459 -14.84 0.25 19.29
C ASN A 459 -13.68 1.25 19.21
N VAL A 460 -12.98 1.24 18.08
CA VAL A 460 -11.95 2.23 17.71
C VAL A 460 -12.62 3.33 16.89
N ALA A 461 -13.30 2.95 15.82
CA ALA A 461 -14.04 3.85 14.96
C ALA A 461 -15.42 3.27 14.65
N ILE A 462 -16.43 4.13 14.63
CA ILE A 462 -17.80 3.78 14.21
C ILE A 462 -18.19 4.69 13.06
N ASN A 463 -18.86 4.10 12.06
CA ASN A 463 -19.28 4.82 10.86
C ASN A 463 -18.11 5.53 10.15
N ALA A 464 -16.91 4.94 10.17
CA ALA A 464 -15.81 5.43 9.34
C ALA A 464 -16.21 5.36 7.86
N PRO A 465 -15.61 6.19 6.99
CA PRO A 465 -15.90 6.14 5.58
C PRO A 465 -15.59 4.80 4.92
N ASN A 466 -16.11 4.59 3.71
CA ASN A 466 -16.18 3.26 3.11
C ASN A 466 -14.79 2.64 2.83
N ASN A 467 -13.83 3.42 2.33
CA ASN A 467 -12.43 3.03 2.21
C ASN A 467 -11.52 4.15 2.73
N GLY A 468 -10.24 3.84 2.93
CA GLY A 468 -9.23 4.83 3.26
C GLY A 468 -8.56 4.57 4.60
N THR A 469 -8.32 5.66 5.34
CA THR A 469 -7.43 5.67 6.49
C THR A 469 -8.14 6.24 7.71
N TYR A 470 -7.89 5.64 8.87
CA TYR A 470 -8.30 6.16 10.18
C TYR A 470 -7.08 6.39 11.06
N GLN A 471 -6.93 7.63 11.54
CA GLN A 471 -5.89 7.98 12.51
C GLN A 471 -6.26 7.44 13.90
N TRP A 472 -5.47 6.51 14.41
CA TRP A 472 -5.72 5.81 15.66
C TRP A 472 -4.63 6.12 16.69
N ILE A 473 -5.05 6.65 17.85
CA ILE A 473 -4.19 6.74 19.03
C ILE A 473 -4.17 5.37 19.72
N VAL A 474 -3.00 4.73 19.71
CA VAL A 474 -2.82 3.37 20.22
C VAL A 474 -3.07 3.34 21.74
N PRO A 475 -3.96 2.47 22.24
CA PRO A 475 -4.33 2.46 23.65
C PRO A 475 -3.15 2.03 24.53
N ASN A 476 -3.13 2.53 25.76
CA ASN A 476 -2.15 2.15 26.77
C ASN A 476 -2.40 0.73 27.31
N VAL A 477 -1.99 -0.27 26.54
CA VAL A 477 -2.05 -1.70 26.87
C VAL A 477 -0.71 -2.37 26.56
N ASN A 478 -0.36 -3.42 27.30
CA ASN A 478 0.79 -4.27 26.99
C ASN A 478 0.29 -5.64 26.56
N SER A 479 0.39 -5.95 25.27
CA SER A 479 -0.05 -7.24 24.74
C SER A 479 0.65 -7.56 23.42
N SER A 480 0.99 -8.84 23.26
CA SER A 480 1.52 -9.42 22.02
C SER A 480 0.45 -10.22 21.27
N ASN A 481 -0.83 -9.95 21.55
CA ASN A 481 -1.97 -10.71 21.04
C ASN A 481 -3.12 -9.76 20.67
N CYS A 482 -2.78 -8.64 20.03
CA CYS A 482 -3.73 -7.62 19.61
C CYS A 482 -4.30 -7.93 18.23
N PHE A 483 -5.57 -7.60 18.02
CA PHE A 483 -6.28 -7.75 16.75
C PHE A 483 -7.15 -6.53 16.48
N LEU A 484 -7.27 -6.19 15.19
CA LEU A 484 -8.35 -5.36 14.68
C LEU A 484 -9.37 -6.23 13.95
N LYS A 485 -10.62 -5.80 14.03
CA LYS A 485 -11.72 -6.32 13.24
C LYS A 485 -12.34 -5.17 12.48
N PHE A 486 -12.51 -5.36 11.18
CA PHE A 486 -13.17 -4.41 10.30
C PHE A 486 -14.53 -4.97 9.94
N THR A 487 -15.56 -4.16 10.01
CA THR A 487 -16.92 -4.52 9.61
C THR A 487 -17.44 -3.46 8.65
N LEU A 488 -17.52 -3.81 7.37
CA LEU A 488 -18.14 -3.02 6.33
C LEU A 488 -19.66 -3.21 6.40
N ILE A 489 -20.41 -2.11 6.43
CA ILE A 489 -21.86 -2.09 6.61
C ILE A 489 -22.49 -1.30 5.46
N GLN A 490 -23.30 -1.98 4.65
CA GLN A 490 -24.12 -1.38 3.60
C GLN A 490 -25.59 -1.67 3.86
N SER A 491 -26.31 -0.68 4.41
CA SER A 491 -27.72 -0.83 4.80
C SER A 491 -27.96 -2.03 5.73
N ALA A 492 -28.56 -3.12 5.24
CA ALA A 492 -28.83 -4.33 6.02
C ALA A 492 -27.78 -5.44 5.82
N ASN A 493 -26.84 -5.24 4.90
CA ASN A 493 -25.76 -6.19 4.61
C ASN A 493 -24.49 -5.77 5.34
N SER A 494 -23.68 -6.75 5.74
CA SER A 494 -22.38 -6.49 6.32
C SER A 494 -21.39 -7.58 5.96
N GLN A 495 -20.13 -7.20 5.80
CA GLN A 495 -18.99 -8.10 5.69
C GLN A 495 -17.99 -7.76 6.79
N SER A 496 -17.34 -8.76 7.39
CA SER A 496 -16.33 -8.51 8.41
C SER A 496 -15.10 -9.38 8.25
N VAL A 497 -13.95 -8.82 8.59
CA VAL A 497 -12.65 -9.49 8.59
C VAL A 497 -11.92 -9.17 9.89
N ILE A 498 -11.22 -10.15 10.43
CA ILE A 498 -10.28 -9.99 11.55
C ILE A 498 -8.88 -10.18 10.99
N LEU A 499 -7.91 -9.42 11.48
CA LEU A 499 -6.51 -9.63 11.10
C LEU A 499 -6.11 -11.10 11.23
N SER A 500 -5.41 -11.61 10.22
CA SER A 500 -4.99 -13.02 10.17
C SER A 500 -3.94 -13.34 11.23
N ASN A 501 -3.12 -12.35 11.60
CA ASN A 501 -2.05 -12.49 12.58
C ASN A 501 -2.16 -11.41 13.65
N PRO A 502 -1.71 -11.69 14.90
CA PRO A 502 -1.68 -10.69 15.94
C PRO A 502 -0.61 -9.62 15.67
N PHE A 503 -0.83 -8.40 16.16
CA PHE A 503 0.21 -7.38 16.33
C PHE A 503 0.47 -7.14 17.82
N GLY A 504 1.55 -6.42 18.14
CA GLY A 504 1.96 -6.08 19.49
C GLY A 504 1.71 -4.61 19.84
N ILE A 505 1.29 -4.34 21.07
CA ILE A 505 1.33 -2.99 21.67
C ILE A 505 2.16 -3.07 22.94
N GLY A 506 3.25 -2.30 23.02
CA GLY A 506 4.22 -2.31 24.12
C GLY A 506 4.95 -3.65 24.33
N THR A 507 4.54 -4.71 23.64
CA THR A 507 5.17 -6.04 23.63
C THR A 507 5.19 -6.55 22.20
N CYS A 508 6.29 -6.30 21.49
CA CYS A 508 6.46 -6.69 20.10
C CYS A 508 6.43 -8.22 19.90
N ILE A 509 5.98 -8.64 18.71
CA ILE A 509 5.92 -10.04 18.30
C ILE A 509 7.08 -10.31 17.35
N THR A 510 7.66 -11.51 17.41
CA THR A 510 8.58 -11.97 16.37
C THR A 510 7.81 -12.78 15.35
N PRO A 511 7.78 -12.36 14.07
CA PRO A 511 7.14 -13.15 13.01
C PRO A 511 7.85 -14.50 12.84
N PRO A 512 7.15 -15.54 12.38
CA PRO A 512 7.78 -16.80 12.01
C PRO A 512 8.86 -16.56 10.94
N THR A 513 10.04 -17.15 11.10
CA THR A 513 11.12 -17.03 10.10
C THR A 513 10.63 -17.43 8.69
N ALA A 514 11.04 -16.72 7.65
CA ALA A 514 10.59 -16.91 6.25
C ALA A 514 10.65 -18.38 5.75
N ALA A 515 11.55 -19.22 6.28
CA ALA A 515 11.59 -20.66 5.98
C ALA A 515 10.37 -21.47 6.47
N THR A 516 9.48 -20.83 7.24
CA THR A 516 8.27 -21.41 7.82
C THR A 516 7.00 -20.62 7.48
N ARG A 517 7.10 -19.55 6.67
CA ARG A 517 5.90 -18.93 6.10
C ARG A 517 5.23 -19.97 5.20
N PRO A 518 3.99 -20.39 5.49
CA PRO A 518 3.23 -21.17 4.54
C PRO A 518 3.05 -20.27 3.33
N ASP A 519 3.77 -20.59 2.27
CA ASP A 519 3.55 -20.03 0.96
C ASP A 519 2.13 -20.40 0.54
N VAL A 520 1.19 -19.48 0.76
CA VAL A 520 -0.22 -19.65 0.39
C VAL A 520 -0.44 -19.40 -1.11
N SER A 521 0.57 -18.93 -1.85
CA SER A 521 0.50 -18.73 -3.30
C SER A 521 0.51 -20.05 -4.10
N ASN A 522 0.80 -21.18 -3.44
CA ASN A 522 0.91 -22.49 -4.06
C ASN A 522 -0.21 -23.48 -3.68
N LEU A 523 -1.29 -23.00 -3.05
CA LEU A 523 -2.39 -23.86 -2.63
C LEU A 523 -3.36 -24.12 -3.79
N MET A 524 -3.06 -25.14 -4.60
CA MET A 524 -3.88 -25.54 -5.75
C MET A 524 -4.77 -26.74 -5.42
N LEU A 525 -5.98 -26.73 -6.00
CA LEU A 525 -6.92 -27.83 -5.92
C LEU A 525 -7.09 -28.49 -7.29
N ASP A 526 -6.49 -29.67 -7.48
CA ASP A 526 -6.66 -30.45 -8.70
C ASP A 526 -7.77 -31.49 -8.53
N ILE A 527 -8.70 -31.54 -9.49
CA ILE A 527 -9.75 -32.55 -9.54
C ILE A 527 -9.70 -33.24 -10.90
N TYR A 528 -9.28 -34.50 -10.92
CA TYR A 528 -9.14 -35.27 -12.15
C TYR A 528 -9.55 -36.74 -11.97
N PRO A 529 -10.35 -37.31 -12.88
CA PRO A 529 -10.97 -36.66 -14.04
C PRO A 529 -12.12 -35.72 -13.65
N ASN A 530 -12.32 -34.65 -14.43
CA ASN A 530 -13.47 -33.76 -14.32
C ASN A 530 -13.82 -33.24 -15.73
N PRO A 531 -14.94 -33.66 -16.35
CA PRO A 531 -16.04 -34.44 -15.80
C PRO A 531 -15.71 -35.91 -15.49
N PHE A 532 -16.48 -36.55 -14.61
CA PHE A 532 -16.31 -37.97 -14.21
C PHE A 532 -17.63 -38.73 -14.04
N ARG A 533 -17.56 -40.08 -14.02
CA ARG A 533 -18.73 -40.97 -13.92
C ARG A 533 -19.07 -41.42 -12.50
N GLU A 534 -18.16 -42.15 -11.86
CA GLU A 534 -18.39 -42.79 -10.57
C GLU A 534 -17.53 -42.18 -9.46
N SER A 535 -16.28 -41.83 -9.79
CA SER A 535 -15.36 -41.17 -8.88
C SER A 535 -14.44 -40.21 -9.60
N THR A 536 -13.88 -39.27 -8.84
CA THR A 536 -12.78 -38.40 -9.23
C THR A 536 -11.76 -38.37 -8.12
N THR A 537 -10.50 -38.06 -8.46
CA THR A 537 -9.45 -37.87 -7.47
C THR A 537 -9.28 -36.38 -7.23
N LEU A 538 -9.31 -36.00 -5.97
CA LEU A 538 -8.99 -34.67 -5.48
C LEU A 538 -7.56 -34.66 -4.96
N ALA A 539 -6.74 -33.71 -5.41
CA ALA A 539 -5.38 -33.50 -4.95
C ALA A 539 -5.20 -32.04 -4.49
N VAL A 540 -4.98 -31.85 -3.19
CA VAL A 540 -4.57 -30.57 -2.60
C VAL A 540 -3.05 -30.46 -2.69
N GLN A 541 -2.56 -29.50 -3.48
CA GLN A 541 -1.12 -29.26 -3.68
C GLN A 541 -0.66 -28.03 -2.90
N GLY A 542 0.59 -28.06 -2.44
CA GLY A 542 1.25 -26.97 -1.70
C GLY A 542 2.34 -27.51 -0.76
N TRP A 543 3.36 -26.70 -0.46
CA TRP A 543 4.46 -27.09 0.44
C TRP A 543 3.96 -27.17 1.88
N ASN A 544 4.25 -28.28 2.59
CA ASN A 544 3.99 -28.48 4.02
C ASN A 544 2.51 -28.46 4.50
N ILE A 545 1.55 -28.90 3.68
CA ILE A 545 0.15 -29.00 4.13
C ILE A 545 -0.08 -30.21 5.06
N LYS A 546 -0.53 -29.94 6.29
CA LYS A 546 -1.13 -30.97 7.16
C LYS A 546 -2.64 -31.05 6.87
N VAL A 547 -3.05 -32.02 6.03
CA VAL A 547 -4.46 -32.21 5.62
C VAL A 547 -5.28 -32.98 6.66
N GLN A 548 -4.66 -33.41 7.76
CA GLN A 548 -5.39 -34.05 8.86
C GLN A 548 -6.43 -33.03 9.38
N ASP A 549 -7.71 -33.42 9.33
CA ASP A 549 -8.90 -32.67 9.77
C ASP A 549 -9.53 -31.68 8.78
N TRP A 550 -9.11 -31.67 7.51
CA TRP A 550 -9.76 -30.83 6.49
C TRP A 550 -11.16 -31.38 6.13
N GLN A 551 -12.13 -30.49 5.94
CA GLN A 551 -13.52 -30.83 5.60
C GLN A 551 -13.80 -30.50 4.14
N LEU A 552 -14.14 -31.53 3.36
CA LEU A 552 -14.70 -31.42 2.02
C LEU A 552 -16.22 -31.30 2.10
N GLN A 553 -16.81 -30.31 1.45
CA GLN A 553 -18.24 -30.19 1.21
C GLN A 553 -18.51 -30.08 -0.29
N VAL A 554 -19.59 -30.71 -0.75
CA VAL A 554 -20.06 -30.59 -2.13
C VAL A 554 -21.45 -29.96 -2.10
N PHE A 555 -21.64 -28.92 -2.90
CA PHE A 555 -22.88 -28.17 -3.04
C PHE A 555 -23.52 -28.42 -4.40
N ASP A 556 -24.85 -28.47 -4.44
CA ASP A 556 -25.57 -28.30 -5.70
C ASP A 556 -25.61 -26.84 -6.16
N VAL A 557 -26.14 -26.61 -7.36
CA VAL A 557 -26.26 -25.25 -7.95
C VAL A 557 -27.17 -24.30 -7.16
N MET A 558 -27.87 -24.79 -6.13
CA MET A 558 -28.70 -23.99 -5.23
C MET A 558 -28.00 -23.74 -3.88
N GLY A 559 -26.71 -24.09 -3.76
CA GLY A 559 -25.90 -23.89 -2.56
C GLY A 559 -26.20 -24.88 -1.43
N ARG A 560 -26.94 -25.97 -1.68
CA ARG A 560 -27.25 -26.97 -0.64
C ARG A 560 -26.14 -28.01 -0.59
N THR A 561 -25.65 -28.32 0.61
CA THR A 561 -24.67 -29.40 0.81
C THR A 561 -25.30 -30.75 0.47
N VAL A 562 -24.74 -31.43 -0.53
CA VAL A 562 -25.18 -32.74 -1.03
C VAL A 562 -24.19 -33.88 -0.73
N HIS A 563 -22.96 -33.55 -0.35
CA HIS A 563 -21.96 -34.51 0.11
C HIS A 563 -20.98 -33.84 1.08
N GLN A 564 -20.44 -34.59 2.04
CA GLN A 564 -19.41 -34.13 2.95
C GLN A 564 -18.47 -35.28 3.29
N GLN A 565 -17.18 -34.98 3.37
CA GLN A 565 -16.12 -35.96 3.67
C GLN A 565 -14.99 -35.28 4.46
N THR A 566 -14.40 -35.98 5.42
CA THR A 566 -13.15 -35.53 6.04
C THR A 566 -11.97 -36.04 5.21
N LEU A 567 -11.04 -35.15 4.87
CA LEU A 567 -9.82 -35.48 4.14
C LEU A 567 -8.76 -35.90 5.15
N ASN A 568 -8.14 -37.05 4.90
CA ASN A 568 -7.08 -37.60 5.76
C ASN A 568 -5.70 -37.58 5.06
N SER A 569 -5.67 -37.18 3.79
CA SER A 569 -4.48 -37.12 2.93
C SER A 569 -4.64 -36.05 1.86
N GLN A 570 -3.51 -35.52 1.37
CA GLN A 570 -3.46 -34.54 0.28
C GLN A 570 -4.13 -35.04 -1.01
N VAL A 571 -4.10 -36.34 -1.26
CA VAL A 571 -4.83 -36.97 -2.36
C VAL A 571 -5.94 -37.83 -1.77
N SER A 572 -7.19 -37.59 -2.19
CA SER A 572 -8.37 -38.32 -1.73
C SER A 572 -9.33 -38.57 -2.89
N ASP A 573 -9.85 -39.78 -2.99
CA ASP A 573 -10.91 -40.07 -3.95
C ASP A 573 -12.27 -39.60 -3.42
N ILE A 574 -13.05 -38.99 -4.31
CA ILE A 574 -14.44 -38.59 -4.07
C ILE A 574 -15.31 -39.45 -4.98
N SER A 575 -16.25 -40.18 -4.38
CA SER A 575 -17.30 -40.91 -5.10
C SER A 575 -18.65 -40.52 -4.54
N PRO A 576 -19.13 -39.30 -4.85
CA PRO A 576 -20.38 -38.83 -4.29
C PRO A 576 -21.50 -39.52 -5.09
N ASN A 577 -22.38 -40.26 -4.42
CA ASN A 577 -23.52 -40.94 -5.06
C ASN A 577 -24.61 -39.93 -5.47
N LEU A 578 -24.27 -39.07 -6.43
CA LEU A 578 -25.08 -37.95 -6.89
C LEU A 578 -25.57 -38.18 -8.33
N PRO A 579 -26.69 -37.56 -8.75
CA PRO A 579 -27.11 -37.54 -10.15
C PRO A 579 -26.11 -36.82 -11.06
N ALA A 580 -26.20 -37.07 -12.37
CA ALA A 580 -25.43 -36.29 -13.35
C ALA A 580 -25.81 -34.80 -13.24
N GLY A 581 -24.82 -33.91 -13.27
CA GLY A 581 -25.02 -32.48 -13.02
C GLY A 581 -23.74 -31.72 -12.72
N ILE A 582 -23.89 -30.42 -12.49
CA ILE A 582 -22.82 -29.52 -12.04
C ILE A 582 -22.94 -29.35 -10.54
N TYR A 583 -21.81 -29.43 -9.84
CA TYR A 583 -21.70 -29.23 -8.40
C TYR A 583 -20.46 -28.38 -8.09
N PHE A 584 -20.41 -27.83 -6.88
CA PHE A 584 -19.27 -27.07 -6.38
C PHE A 584 -18.68 -27.79 -5.19
N VAL A 585 -17.36 -27.91 -5.16
CA VAL A 585 -16.61 -28.53 -4.07
C VAL A 585 -15.93 -27.42 -3.29
N GLU A 586 -16.07 -27.45 -1.98
CA GLU A 586 -15.36 -26.58 -1.05
C GLU A 586 -14.53 -27.44 -0.10
N ILE A 587 -13.30 -27.02 0.17
CA ILE A 587 -12.47 -27.62 1.22
C ILE A 587 -12.12 -26.57 2.24
N ARG A 588 -12.36 -26.88 3.51
CA ARG A 588 -12.05 -26.03 4.66
C ARG A 588 -10.99 -26.68 5.53
N GLY A 589 -9.93 -25.94 5.82
CA GLY A 589 -8.85 -26.38 6.72
C GLY A 589 -8.18 -25.20 7.42
N GLY A 590 -8.46 -25.03 8.72
CA GLY A 590 -8.06 -23.81 9.44
C GLY A 590 -8.76 -22.58 8.87
N ASN A 591 -7.98 -21.57 8.48
CA ASN A 591 -8.48 -20.36 7.80
C ASN A 591 -8.51 -20.50 6.26
N ASN A 592 -8.10 -21.64 5.70
CA ASN A 592 -8.03 -21.84 4.26
C ASN A 592 -9.36 -22.36 3.72
N ILE A 593 -9.79 -21.80 2.58
CA ILE A 593 -10.96 -22.26 1.82
C ILE A 593 -10.54 -22.41 0.35
N LEU A 594 -10.72 -23.60 -0.22
CA LEU A 594 -10.53 -23.86 -1.65
C LEU A 594 -11.87 -24.22 -2.27
N ASN A 595 -12.16 -23.67 -3.45
CA ASN A 595 -13.41 -23.92 -4.16
C ASN A 595 -13.15 -24.35 -5.61
N GLU A 596 -13.82 -25.41 -6.06
CA GLU A 596 -13.74 -25.86 -7.44
C GLU A 596 -15.07 -26.37 -7.99
N LYS A 597 -15.24 -26.30 -9.31
CA LYS A 597 -16.44 -26.83 -9.98
C LYS A 597 -16.20 -28.27 -10.41
N ILE A 598 -17.13 -29.17 -10.08
CA ILE A 598 -17.11 -30.55 -10.58
C ILE A 598 -18.32 -30.86 -11.46
N VAL A 599 -18.13 -31.75 -12.42
CA VAL A 599 -19.18 -32.18 -13.35
C VAL A 599 -19.29 -33.70 -13.33
N ILE A 600 -20.47 -34.20 -12.94
CA ILE A 600 -20.79 -35.63 -12.93
C ILE A 600 -21.56 -35.97 -14.20
N ILE A 601 -21.07 -36.93 -14.96
CA ILE A 601 -21.71 -37.48 -16.16
C ILE A 601 -22.12 -38.94 -15.88
N LYS A 602 -23.32 -39.38 -16.28
CA LYS A 602 -23.75 -40.78 -16.13
C LYS A 602 -23.86 -41.46 -17.49
#